data_AF-A0A8T6P781-F1
#
_entry.id   AF-A0A8T6P781-F1
#
_cell.length_a   1.000
_cell.length_b   1.000
_cell.length_c   1.000
_cell.angle_alpha   90.00
_cell.angle_beta   90.00
_cell.angle_gamma   90.00
#
_symmetry.space_group_name_H-M   'P 1'
#
loop_
_entity.id
_entity.type
_entity.pdbx_description
1 polymer ?
#
loop_
_entity_poly.entity_id
_entity_poly.type
_entity_poly.pdbx_seq_one_letter_code
_entity_poly.pdbx_strand_id
1 'polypeptide(L)'
;MRPIASVVVIALAAMVLAPAGGSVWADHIPPEQEEDAQQWEVVEAYVNNFSLDNSVVMIGNAAGIQYVNRQDGTTENSVLTIWSASKWLTAATVMGLVEDGVMSLDDNPQDYITWWTDDPADPRSQITLEQLLSMTAGFWGEPLCIFDGNGDPEECAQRIHDLWHINPAGETFYYSSTHMHIAGVMAAKATGSDFNTLFRQQIGDVVGMDSEALYVSDTNPFLAGGGVMTAYDYSLFLRALVAGDLLASSHDTMSIDRTAAPVEILYSPVQSFTEWHYGLGLWRECPGTTWTASCDEPRIISSGGGGSTGVGFFPWIDLEHGYWGIVAQEEGGLGPSIELAEGIRPLVIEALEAGQPGGAGSGESGQMLFNGGFETADLAWAASIGQAPSGYFNNPARVLGGDQAFLFSGPGQSGTTTESITQSIAVVNGAIGDGYRLDAHWGGLNLGEDGFIGMRIILKNGDESVDVQTCLYNGSRGSFEWTDVQSCILEAATGAHDTVEVILGWLDVDTGFIGLDDTSLTRQ
;
A
#
# COMPACT_ATOMS: atom_id res chain seq x y z
N MET A 1 59.87 -59.31 -9.76
CA MET A 1 59.38 -59.67 -8.41
C MET A 1 58.30 -58.68 -8.02
N ARG A 2 57.09 -59.18 -7.72
CA ARG A 2 55.96 -58.56 -7.00
C ARG A 2 55.27 -57.31 -7.61
N PRO A 3 53.97 -57.12 -7.35
CA PRO A 3 53.01 -56.67 -8.35
C PRO A 3 52.49 -55.23 -8.14
N ILE A 4 51.93 -54.68 -9.21
CA ILE A 4 51.16 -53.44 -9.26
C ILE A 4 49.80 -53.70 -8.58
N ALA A 5 49.54 -53.00 -7.48
CA ALA A 5 48.23 -52.98 -6.83
C ALA A 5 47.40 -51.83 -7.44
N SER A 6 46.30 -52.21 -8.09
CA SER A 6 45.26 -51.30 -8.55
C SER A 6 44.62 -50.59 -7.36
N VAL A 7 44.71 -49.27 -7.30
CA VAL A 7 43.92 -48.45 -6.37
C VAL A 7 42.55 -48.23 -7.02
N VAL A 8 41.55 -48.93 -6.51
CA VAL A 8 40.14 -48.64 -6.77
C VAL A 8 39.77 -47.43 -5.90
N VAL A 9 39.50 -46.30 -6.54
CA VAL A 9 38.85 -45.16 -5.89
C VAL A 9 37.36 -45.48 -5.85
N ILE A 10 36.88 -45.85 -4.66
CA ILE A 10 35.45 -45.99 -4.39
C ILE A 10 34.90 -44.57 -4.23
N ALA A 11 34.14 -44.10 -5.23
CA ALA A 11 33.30 -42.94 -5.10
C ALA A 11 32.13 -43.28 -4.15
N LEU A 12 32.21 -42.80 -2.91
CA LEU A 12 31.09 -42.80 -1.98
C LEU A 12 30.13 -41.69 -2.40
N ALA A 13 29.09 -42.06 -3.17
CA ALA A 13 27.91 -41.23 -3.33
C ALA A 13 27.20 -41.16 -1.98
N ALA A 14 27.29 -40.03 -1.29
CA ALA A 14 26.42 -39.72 -0.17
C ALA A 14 25.02 -39.44 -0.75
N MET A 15 24.17 -40.47 -0.79
CA MET A 15 22.73 -40.28 -0.88
C MET A 15 22.29 -39.55 0.41
N VAL A 16 22.13 -38.24 0.31
CA VAL A 16 21.33 -37.49 1.29
C VAL A 16 19.89 -37.96 1.07
N LEU A 17 19.45 -38.87 1.93
CA LEU A 17 18.04 -39.18 2.10
C LEU A 17 17.40 -37.92 2.66
N ALA A 18 16.74 -37.13 1.80
CA ALA A 18 15.77 -36.15 2.24
C ALA A 18 14.72 -36.90 3.08
N PRO A 19 14.45 -36.50 4.34
CA PRO A 19 13.30 -37.05 5.03
C PRO A 19 12.07 -36.61 4.24
N ALA A 20 11.24 -37.58 3.83
CA ALA A 20 9.87 -37.30 3.44
C ALA A 20 9.14 -36.78 4.70
N GLY A 21 9.26 -35.48 4.94
CA GLY A 21 8.55 -34.77 5.98
C GLY A 21 7.12 -34.54 5.52
N GLY A 22 6.17 -35.20 6.18
CA GLY A 22 4.79 -34.74 6.15
C GLY A 22 4.73 -33.31 6.68
N SER A 23 3.92 -32.48 6.03
CA SER A 23 3.62 -31.10 6.42
C SER A 23 3.30 -31.02 7.92
N VAL A 24 4.16 -30.36 8.68
CA VAL A 24 3.97 -30.09 10.12
C VAL A 24 3.02 -28.89 10.35
N TRP A 25 2.67 -28.15 9.29
CA TRP A 25 1.84 -26.94 9.34
C TRP A 25 0.34 -27.16 9.27
N ALA A 26 -0.18 -28.27 9.81
CA ALA A 26 -1.62 -28.40 10.02
C ALA A 26 -2.00 -27.61 11.29
N ASP A 27 -1.94 -26.28 11.20
CA ASP A 27 -2.53 -25.40 12.20
C ASP A 27 -4.01 -25.74 12.24
N HIS A 28 -4.40 -26.47 13.28
CA HIS A 28 -5.79 -26.70 13.58
C HIS A 28 -6.39 -25.31 13.77
N ILE A 29 -7.23 -24.87 12.82
CA ILE A 29 -8.25 -23.87 13.13
C ILE A 29 -8.82 -24.37 14.46
N PRO A 30 -8.73 -23.60 15.56
CA PRO A 30 -9.32 -24.00 16.81
C PRO A 30 -10.74 -24.46 16.48
N PRO A 31 -11.15 -25.68 16.88
CA PRO A 31 -12.50 -26.14 16.59
C PRO A 31 -13.43 -25.01 17.00
N GLU A 32 -14.32 -24.63 16.08
CA GLU A 32 -15.39 -23.63 16.23
C GLU A 32 -15.55 -23.25 17.71
N GLN A 33 -14.99 -22.08 18.07
CA GLN A 33 -14.64 -21.69 19.44
C GLN A 33 -15.64 -22.29 20.43
N GLU A 34 -15.15 -23.02 21.44
CA GLU A 34 -15.95 -23.21 22.65
C GLU A 34 -16.52 -21.84 23.01
N GLU A 35 -17.84 -21.74 23.10
CA GLU A 35 -18.65 -20.52 23.22
C GLU A 35 -18.27 -19.59 24.41
N ASP A 36 -17.14 -19.81 25.10
CA ASP A 36 -16.82 -19.26 26.42
C ASP A 36 -15.36 -18.75 26.56
N ALA A 37 -14.73 -18.21 25.52
CA ALA A 37 -13.51 -17.41 25.73
C ALA A 37 -13.88 -15.98 26.17
N GLN A 38 -14.45 -15.85 27.38
CA GLN A 38 -14.93 -14.60 27.99
C GLN A 38 -13.91 -13.43 27.88
N GLN A 39 -12.61 -13.75 27.82
CA GLN A 39 -11.54 -12.77 27.62
C GLN A 39 -11.64 -11.95 26.32
N TRP A 40 -12.30 -12.46 25.27
CA TRP A 40 -12.44 -11.79 23.98
C TRP A 40 -13.75 -11.00 23.83
N GLU A 41 -14.67 -11.04 24.80
CA GLU A 41 -15.99 -10.38 24.71
C GLU A 41 -15.90 -8.87 24.42
N VAL A 42 -14.90 -8.18 24.98
CA VAL A 42 -14.72 -6.73 24.80
C VAL A 42 -14.17 -6.42 23.40
N VAL A 43 -13.25 -7.24 22.90
CA VAL A 43 -12.74 -7.14 21.51
C VAL A 43 -13.88 -7.40 20.53
N GLU A 44 -14.65 -8.47 20.75
CA GLU A 44 -15.80 -8.85 19.95
C GLU A 44 -16.86 -7.74 19.89
N ALA A 45 -17.21 -7.16 21.05
CA ALA A 45 -18.15 -6.05 21.11
C ALA A 45 -17.62 -4.79 20.39
N TYR A 46 -16.31 -4.51 20.48
CA TYR A 46 -15.71 -3.38 19.77
C TYR A 46 -15.76 -3.58 18.26
N VAL A 47 -15.31 -4.74 17.76
CA VAL A 47 -15.32 -5.06 16.32
C VAL A 47 -16.75 -5.00 15.76
N ASN A 48 -17.71 -5.61 16.45
CA ASN A 48 -19.12 -5.60 16.02
C ASN A 48 -19.75 -4.20 16.04
N ASN A 49 -19.34 -3.33 16.96
CA ASN A 49 -19.84 -1.94 17.01
C ASN A 49 -19.16 -1.03 15.98
N PHE A 50 -17.89 -1.27 15.66
CA PHE A 50 -17.17 -0.50 14.64
C PHE A 50 -17.78 -0.75 13.26
N SER A 51 -18.22 -1.98 12.98
CA SER A 51 -18.96 -2.40 11.78
C SER A 51 -18.18 -2.14 10.48
N LEU A 52 -17.26 -3.05 10.16
CA LEU A 52 -16.65 -3.12 8.82
C LEU A 52 -17.41 -4.13 7.95
N ASP A 53 -18.03 -3.65 6.88
CA ASP A 53 -18.73 -4.53 5.93
C ASP A 53 -17.73 -5.49 5.25
N ASN A 54 -18.16 -6.74 5.01
CA ASN A 54 -17.38 -7.77 4.29
C ASN A 54 -15.94 -7.90 4.79
N SER A 55 -15.79 -8.18 6.08
CA SER A 55 -14.49 -8.17 6.74
C SER A 55 -14.22 -9.40 7.61
N VAL A 56 -12.95 -9.67 7.85
CA VAL A 56 -12.46 -10.62 8.85
C VAL A 56 -11.37 -9.95 9.69
N VAL A 57 -11.50 -10.08 11.01
CA VAL A 57 -10.47 -9.67 11.97
C VAL A 57 -9.87 -10.93 12.58
N MET A 58 -8.55 -11.07 12.51
CA MET A 58 -7.81 -12.18 13.07
C MET A 58 -6.76 -11.67 14.05
N ILE A 59 -6.66 -12.30 15.21
CA ILE A 59 -5.59 -12.06 16.18
C ILE A 59 -4.94 -13.40 16.51
N GLY A 60 -3.62 -13.43 16.57
CA GLY A 60 -2.88 -14.60 16.97
C GLY A 60 -1.54 -14.28 17.61
N ASN A 61 -0.83 -15.30 18.05
CA ASN A 61 0.52 -15.20 18.59
C ASN A 61 1.38 -16.35 18.05
N ALA A 62 2.56 -16.61 18.64
CA ALA A 62 3.44 -17.70 18.23
C ALA A 62 2.77 -19.09 18.27
N ALA A 63 1.76 -19.29 19.12
CA ALA A 63 1.01 -20.55 19.22
C ALA A 63 -0.10 -20.69 18.17
N GLY A 64 -0.36 -19.65 17.37
CA GLY A 64 -1.38 -19.63 16.33
C GLY A 64 -2.53 -18.66 16.61
N ILE A 65 -3.63 -18.87 15.88
CA ILE A 65 -4.83 -18.03 15.92
C ILE A 65 -5.47 -18.10 17.31
N GLN A 66 -5.71 -16.94 17.92
CA GLN A 66 -6.38 -16.81 19.23
C GLN A 66 -7.82 -16.32 19.10
N TYR A 67 -8.10 -15.49 18.09
CA TYR A 67 -9.40 -14.88 17.87
C TYR A 67 -9.66 -14.64 16.38
N VAL A 68 -10.91 -14.87 15.95
CA VAL A 68 -11.39 -14.57 14.60
C VAL A 68 -12.82 -14.04 14.68
N ASN A 69 -13.05 -12.88 14.09
CA ASN A 69 -14.38 -12.32 13.85
C ASN A 69 -14.62 -12.15 12.36
N ARG A 70 -15.81 -12.52 11.89
CA ARG A 70 -16.19 -12.55 10.48
C ARG A 70 -17.47 -11.74 10.31
N GLN A 71 -17.48 -10.83 9.35
CA GLN A 71 -18.60 -9.96 9.01
C GLN A 71 -19.05 -10.22 7.57
N ASP A 72 -20.37 -10.23 7.36
CA ASP A 72 -21.04 -10.28 6.05
C ASP A 72 -20.61 -11.40 5.08
N GLY A 73 -20.11 -12.52 5.63
CA GLY A 73 -19.79 -13.71 4.84
C GLY A 73 -18.36 -13.74 4.30
N THR A 74 -17.58 -12.67 4.51
CA THR A 74 -16.13 -12.70 4.36
C THR A 74 -15.52 -13.58 5.44
N THR A 75 -14.54 -14.39 5.06
CA THR A 75 -13.87 -15.32 5.97
C THR A 75 -12.37 -15.17 5.85
N GLU A 76 -11.62 -15.78 6.76
CA GLU A 76 -10.17 -15.91 6.69
C GLU A 76 -9.68 -16.59 5.41
N ASN A 77 -10.56 -17.33 4.71
CA ASN A 77 -10.27 -18.02 3.45
C ASN A 77 -10.79 -17.26 2.21
N SER A 78 -11.36 -16.06 2.37
CA SER A 78 -11.65 -15.18 1.23
C SER A 78 -10.34 -14.78 0.56
N VAL A 79 -10.25 -14.96 -0.76
CA VAL A 79 -9.06 -14.60 -1.55
C VAL A 79 -9.12 -13.12 -1.91
N LEU A 80 -8.09 -12.37 -1.53
CA LEU A 80 -8.02 -10.92 -1.69
C LEU A 80 -6.74 -10.51 -2.40
N THR A 81 -6.83 -9.45 -3.20
CA THR A 81 -5.63 -8.69 -3.58
C THR A 81 -5.20 -7.87 -2.37
N ILE A 82 -4.05 -8.18 -1.80
CA ILE A 82 -3.60 -7.61 -0.53
C ILE A 82 -2.91 -6.24 -0.68
N TRP A 83 -2.81 -5.73 -1.92
CA TRP A 83 -2.20 -4.43 -2.24
C TRP A 83 -0.86 -4.25 -1.52
N SER A 84 -0.58 -3.07 -1.00
CA SER A 84 0.68 -2.72 -0.35
C SER A 84 1.12 -3.63 0.81
N ALA A 85 0.27 -4.51 1.36
CA ALA A 85 0.74 -5.57 2.25
C ALA A 85 1.72 -6.54 1.58
N SER A 86 1.68 -6.65 0.25
CA SER A 86 2.64 -7.38 -0.58
C SER A 86 4.09 -6.95 -0.33
N LYS A 87 4.31 -5.69 0.08
CA LYS A 87 5.65 -5.14 0.29
C LYS A 87 6.42 -5.89 1.37
N TRP A 88 5.74 -6.31 2.44
CA TRP A 88 6.39 -7.04 3.52
C TRP A 88 6.81 -8.43 3.06
N LEU A 89 5.94 -9.14 2.35
CA LEU A 89 6.26 -10.44 1.75
C LEU A 89 7.39 -10.33 0.70
N THR A 90 7.40 -9.27 -0.10
CA THR A 90 8.45 -9.01 -1.08
C THR A 90 9.79 -8.82 -0.40
N ALA A 91 9.86 -7.95 0.60
CA ALA A 91 11.09 -7.71 1.35
C ALA A 91 11.52 -8.97 2.11
N ALA A 92 10.60 -9.71 2.72
CA ALA A 92 10.88 -10.96 3.42
C ALA A 92 11.48 -12.02 2.47
N THR A 93 10.94 -12.14 1.25
CA THR A 93 11.46 -13.04 0.22
C THR A 93 12.90 -12.71 -0.14
N VAL A 94 13.21 -11.43 -0.35
CA VAL A 94 14.57 -10.97 -0.64
C VAL A 94 15.49 -11.17 0.57
N MET A 95 15.00 -10.91 1.78
CA MET A 95 15.76 -11.13 3.02
C MET A 95 16.07 -12.60 3.27
N GLY A 96 15.20 -13.54 2.86
CA GLY A 96 15.51 -14.97 2.88
C GLY A 96 16.73 -15.31 2.02
N LEU A 97 16.83 -14.71 0.83
CA LEU A 97 18.04 -14.83 -0.02
C LEU A 97 19.29 -14.20 0.63
N VAL A 98 19.12 -13.15 1.43
CA VAL A 98 20.21 -12.55 2.21
C VAL A 98 20.65 -13.48 3.34
N GLU A 99 19.73 -14.10 4.07
CA GLU A 99 20.07 -15.10 5.11
C GLU A 99 20.77 -16.33 4.52
N ASP A 100 20.35 -16.76 3.33
CA ASP A 100 20.99 -17.85 2.57
C ASP A 100 22.38 -17.47 2.04
N GLY A 101 22.78 -16.20 2.13
CA GLY A 101 24.06 -15.68 1.62
C GLY A 101 24.13 -15.62 0.10
N VAL A 102 22.98 -15.63 -0.59
CA VAL A 102 22.88 -15.45 -2.05
C VAL A 102 23.06 -13.97 -2.42
N MET A 103 22.59 -13.08 -1.55
CA MET A 103 22.70 -11.63 -1.69
C MET A 103 23.15 -11.00 -0.37
N SER A 104 23.56 -9.73 -0.41
CA SER A 104 23.80 -8.87 0.74
C SER A 104 22.97 -7.60 0.63
N LEU A 105 22.60 -7.03 1.77
CA LEU A 105 21.97 -5.71 1.85
C LEU A 105 22.86 -4.61 1.26
N ASP A 106 24.17 -4.78 1.31
CA ASP A 106 25.16 -3.85 0.76
C ASP A 106 25.39 -4.01 -0.75
N ASP A 107 24.82 -5.04 -1.38
CA ASP A 107 25.03 -5.28 -2.81
C ASP A 107 24.44 -4.14 -3.64
N ASN A 108 25.13 -3.82 -4.74
CA ASN A 108 24.69 -2.82 -5.68
C ASN A 108 23.97 -3.47 -6.88
N PRO A 109 23.03 -2.78 -7.54
CA PRO A 109 22.34 -3.34 -8.71
C PRO A 109 23.27 -3.84 -9.83
N GLN A 110 24.41 -3.17 -10.06
CA GLN A 110 25.40 -3.58 -11.08
C GLN A 110 26.10 -4.92 -10.79
N ASP A 111 26.00 -5.46 -9.57
CA ASP A 111 26.51 -6.79 -9.26
C ASP A 111 25.69 -7.88 -9.98
N TYR A 112 24.44 -7.57 -10.36
CA TYR A 112 23.49 -8.51 -10.95
C TYR A 112 22.95 -8.06 -12.33
N ILE A 113 22.88 -6.75 -12.56
CA ILE A 113 22.26 -6.13 -13.74
C ILE A 113 23.34 -5.47 -14.59
N THR A 114 23.73 -6.12 -15.69
CA THR A 114 24.96 -5.76 -16.43
C THR A 114 24.95 -4.42 -17.15
N TRP A 115 23.78 -3.83 -17.40
CA TRP A 115 23.66 -2.51 -18.02
C TRP A 115 23.59 -1.37 -16.99
N TRP A 116 23.49 -1.69 -15.70
CA TRP A 116 23.49 -0.70 -14.64
C TRP A 116 24.86 -0.01 -14.57
N THR A 117 24.86 1.29 -14.30
CA THR A 117 26.08 2.10 -14.28
C THR A 117 27.04 1.68 -13.15
N ASP A 118 28.31 1.51 -13.48
CA ASP A 118 29.42 1.30 -12.52
C ASP A 118 30.28 2.56 -12.32
N ASP A 119 29.90 3.68 -12.96
CA ASP A 119 30.61 4.96 -12.83
C ASP A 119 30.34 5.57 -11.43
N PRO A 120 31.36 5.70 -10.56
CA PRO A 120 31.18 6.30 -9.24
C PRO A 120 30.71 7.76 -9.27
N ALA A 121 30.82 8.45 -10.41
CA ALA A 121 30.27 9.79 -10.59
C ALA A 121 28.75 9.79 -10.81
N ASP A 122 28.16 8.66 -11.20
CA ASP A 122 26.73 8.48 -11.30
C ASP A 122 26.18 8.02 -9.93
N PRO A 123 25.29 8.79 -9.28
CA PRO A 123 24.76 8.43 -7.96
C PRO A 123 24.03 7.09 -7.96
N ARG A 124 23.54 6.62 -9.11
CA ARG A 124 22.86 5.33 -9.25
C ARG A 124 23.80 4.14 -9.03
N SER A 125 25.11 4.32 -9.22
CA SER A 125 26.12 3.28 -8.94
C SER A 125 26.30 2.99 -7.44
N GLN A 126 25.82 3.90 -6.58
CA GLN A 126 25.97 3.83 -5.12
C GLN A 126 24.72 3.30 -4.42
N ILE A 127 23.66 3.00 -5.17
CA ILE A 127 22.43 2.43 -4.64
C ILE A 127 22.72 1.03 -4.10
N THR A 128 22.22 0.72 -2.90
CA THR A 128 22.29 -0.62 -2.32
C THR A 128 20.92 -1.31 -2.32
N LEU A 129 20.92 -2.65 -2.23
CA LEU A 129 19.71 -3.44 -2.04
C LEU A 129 18.92 -2.98 -0.81
N GLU A 130 19.64 -2.64 0.25
CA GLU A 130 19.10 -2.05 1.46
C GLU A 130 18.22 -0.82 1.17
N GLN A 131 18.76 0.14 0.43
CA GLN A 131 18.08 1.39 0.10
C GLN A 131 16.88 1.18 -0.81
N LEU A 132 16.89 0.14 -1.65
CA LEU A 132 15.73 -0.26 -2.44
C LEU A 132 14.63 -0.82 -1.53
N LEU A 133 14.97 -1.72 -0.61
CA LEU A 133 13.99 -2.31 0.31
C LEU A 133 13.42 -1.31 1.32
N SER A 134 14.14 -0.23 1.64
CA SER A 134 13.67 0.87 2.50
C SER A 134 13.08 2.07 1.76
N MET A 135 13.00 2.04 0.42
CA MET A 135 12.51 3.16 -0.40
C MET A 135 13.29 4.47 -0.21
N THR A 136 14.60 4.35 0.01
CA THR A 136 15.53 5.46 0.17
C THR A 136 16.57 5.51 -0.94
N ALA A 137 16.36 4.80 -2.06
CA ALA A 137 17.30 4.75 -3.18
C ALA A 137 17.21 5.97 -4.12
N GLY A 138 16.38 6.97 -3.82
CA GLY A 138 16.27 8.20 -4.60
C GLY A 138 15.40 8.10 -5.86
N PHE A 139 14.63 7.01 -6.00
CA PHE A 139 13.62 6.87 -7.05
C PHE A 139 12.28 7.49 -6.64
N TRP A 140 11.48 7.88 -7.64
CA TRP A 140 10.14 8.43 -7.42
C TRP A 140 9.13 7.87 -8.43
N GLY A 141 7.85 8.15 -8.19
CA GLY A 141 6.76 7.87 -9.13
C GLY A 141 6.36 6.41 -9.29
N GLU A 142 5.43 6.15 -10.22
CA GLU A 142 4.82 4.84 -10.46
C GLU A 142 4.75 4.57 -11.98
N PRO A 143 5.86 4.21 -12.64
CA PRO A 143 5.88 3.96 -14.07
C PRO A 143 4.93 2.83 -14.48
N LEU A 144 4.17 3.06 -15.56
CA LEU A 144 3.13 2.12 -16.01
C LEU A 144 3.62 0.71 -16.32
N CYS A 145 4.91 0.54 -16.66
CA CYS A 145 5.48 -0.78 -16.95
C CYS A 145 5.52 -1.71 -15.73
N ILE A 146 5.46 -1.18 -14.50
CA ILE A 146 5.40 -1.98 -13.26
C ILE A 146 4.07 -2.74 -13.18
N PHE A 147 3.02 -2.22 -13.79
CA PHE A 147 1.68 -2.83 -13.79
C PHE A 147 1.43 -3.72 -15.02
N ASP A 148 2.34 -3.73 -16.01
CA ASP A 148 2.23 -4.61 -17.16
C ASP A 148 2.77 -5.99 -16.80
N GLY A 149 1.88 -6.87 -16.35
CA GLY A 149 2.21 -8.24 -15.99
C GLY A 149 2.85 -9.06 -17.12
N ASN A 150 2.71 -8.66 -18.38
CA ASN A 150 3.33 -9.34 -19.53
C ASN A 150 4.61 -8.65 -20.02
N GLY A 151 4.98 -7.52 -19.42
CA GLY A 151 6.17 -6.77 -19.76
C GLY A 151 7.45 -7.49 -19.38
N ASP A 152 8.58 -7.03 -19.91
CA ASP A 152 9.90 -7.49 -19.46
C ASP A 152 10.28 -6.73 -18.17
N PRO A 153 10.48 -7.43 -17.04
CA PRO A 153 10.81 -6.79 -15.77
C PRO A 153 12.16 -6.04 -15.82
N GLU A 154 13.14 -6.53 -16.60
CA GLU A 154 14.44 -5.88 -16.75
C GLU A 154 14.35 -4.63 -17.62
N GLU A 155 13.56 -4.65 -18.70
CA GLU A 155 13.29 -3.45 -19.52
C GLU A 155 12.60 -2.37 -18.68
N CYS A 156 11.64 -2.75 -17.84
CA CYS A 156 10.99 -1.80 -16.93
C CYS A 156 11.98 -1.24 -15.90
N ALA A 157 12.88 -2.07 -15.34
CA ALA A 157 13.95 -1.61 -14.44
C ALA A 157 14.91 -0.63 -15.15
N GLN A 158 15.24 -0.87 -16.43
CA GLN A 158 16.06 0.06 -17.21
C GLN A 158 15.35 1.41 -17.42
N ARG A 159 14.06 1.37 -17.75
CA ARG A 159 13.25 2.59 -17.88
C ARG A 159 13.16 3.38 -16.57
N ILE A 160 13.02 2.68 -15.44
CA ILE A 160 13.07 3.26 -14.10
C ILE A 160 14.42 3.95 -13.88
N HIS A 161 15.53 3.23 -14.10
CA HIS A 161 16.88 3.73 -13.94
C HIS A 161 17.11 5.03 -14.73
N ASP A 162 16.62 5.10 -15.97
CA ASP A 162 16.89 6.22 -16.88
C ASP A 162 16.04 7.47 -16.62
N LEU A 163 14.82 7.30 -16.10
CA LEU A 163 13.83 8.39 -16.07
C LEU A 163 13.37 8.81 -14.66
N TRP A 164 13.57 7.95 -13.65
CA TRP A 164 12.88 8.09 -12.35
C TRP A 164 13.81 8.23 -11.15
N HIS A 165 15.10 8.51 -11.35
CA HIS A 165 16.05 8.78 -10.26
C HIS A 165 16.30 10.28 -10.12
N ILE A 166 16.00 10.86 -8.94
CA ILE A 166 16.06 12.33 -8.74
C ILE A 166 16.94 12.77 -7.57
N ASN A 167 17.16 11.91 -6.57
CA ASN A 167 17.94 12.23 -5.38
C ASN A 167 19.07 11.22 -5.17
N PRO A 168 20.18 11.59 -4.52
CA PRO A 168 21.17 10.61 -4.10
C PRO A 168 20.57 9.56 -3.16
N ALA A 169 21.07 8.34 -3.26
CA ALA A 169 20.63 7.24 -2.44
C ALA A 169 20.99 7.49 -0.95
N GLY A 170 20.05 7.19 -0.06
CA GLY A 170 20.19 7.39 1.39
C GLY A 170 19.84 8.80 1.89
N GLU A 171 19.53 9.76 1.01
CA GLU A 171 19.18 11.12 1.44
C GLU A 171 17.68 11.34 1.63
N THR A 172 16.83 10.65 0.85
CA THR A 172 15.38 10.90 0.85
C THR A 172 14.59 9.61 0.87
N PHE A 173 13.51 9.57 1.64
CA PHE A 173 12.48 8.54 1.56
C PHE A 173 11.36 8.99 0.61
N TYR A 174 11.00 8.10 -0.34
CA TYR A 174 9.86 8.31 -1.22
C TYR A 174 9.10 7.00 -1.40
N TYR A 175 7.89 6.92 -0.84
CA TYR A 175 7.08 5.71 -0.94
C TYR A 175 6.68 5.43 -2.39
N SER A 176 7.22 4.37 -2.98
CA SER A 176 7.00 4.03 -4.40
C SER A 176 7.33 2.56 -4.69
N SER A 177 6.54 1.96 -5.58
CA SER A 177 6.72 0.58 -6.07
C SER A 177 8.00 0.38 -6.88
N THR A 178 8.53 1.48 -7.45
CA THR A 178 9.73 1.51 -8.28
C THR A 178 10.93 0.84 -7.61
N HIS A 179 11.10 1.06 -6.31
CA HIS A 179 12.19 0.49 -5.54
C HIS A 179 12.12 -1.03 -5.45
N MET A 180 10.92 -1.55 -5.17
CA MET A 180 10.70 -2.99 -5.02
C MET A 180 10.81 -3.72 -6.35
N HIS A 181 10.43 -3.07 -7.45
CA HIS A 181 10.62 -3.63 -8.80
C HIS A 181 12.09 -3.92 -9.07
N ILE A 182 12.98 -2.96 -8.81
CA ILE A 182 14.43 -3.16 -9.02
C ILE A 182 14.97 -4.24 -8.08
N ALA A 183 14.60 -4.23 -6.80
CA ALA A 183 15.03 -5.27 -5.85
C ALA A 183 14.61 -6.67 -6.29
N GLY A 184 13.40 -6.83 -6.83
CA GLY A 184 12.94 -8.09 -7.40
C GLY A 184 13.71 -8.53 -8.65
N VAL A 185 14.06 -7.59 -9.54
CA VAL A 185 14.94 -7.89 -10.68
C VAL A 185 16.32 -8.33 -10.22
N MET A 186 16.91 -7.68 -9.21
CA MET A 186 18.17 -8.12 -8.61
C MET A 186 18.07 -9.56 -8.09
N ALA A 187 17.02 -9.87 -7.32
CA ALA A 187 16.79 -11.22 -6.79
C ALA A 187 16.61 -12.28 -7.90
N ALA A 188 15.86 -11.96 -8.94
CA ALA A 188 15.67 -12.84 -10.09
C ALA A 188 16.99 -13.08 -10.85
N LYS A 189 17.83 -12.04 -10.99
CA LYS A 189 19.15 -12.16 -11.64
C LYS A 189 20.17 -12.92 -10.80
N ALA A 190 20.16 -12.74 -9.49
CA ALA A 190 21.06 -13.44 -8.56
C ALA A 190 20.82 -14.96 -8.58
N THR A 191 19.57 -15.38 -8.77
CA THR A 191 19.15 -16.79 -8.64
C THR A 191 18.87 -17.47 -9.98
N GLY A 192 18.50 -16.71 -11.01
CA GLY A 192 17.99 -17.24 -12.28
C GLY A 192 16.53 -17.73 -12.21
N SER A 193 15.79 -17.40 -11.15
CA SER A 193 14.39 -17.79 -10.94
C SER A 193 13.44 -16.59 -11.06
N ASP A 194 12.20 -16.82 -11.47
CA ASP A 194 11.14 -15.81 -11.39
C ASP A 194 10.74 -15.54 -9.94
N PHE A 195 10.10 -14.39 -9.70
CA PHE A 195 9.82 -13.94 -8.33
C PHE A 195 8.79 -14.82 -7.61
N ASN A 196 7.77 -15.34 -8.29
CA ASN A 196 6.79 -16.23 -7.67
C ASN A 196 7.47 -17.52 -7.16
N THR A 197 8.39 -18.09 -7.95
CA THR A 197 9.22 -19.21 -7.53
C THR A 197 10.05 -18.86 -6.28
N LEU A 198 10.67 -17.68 -6.25
CA LEU A 198 11.44 -17.22 -5.09
C LEU A 198 10.55 -17.04 -3.85
N PHE A 199 9.38 -16.42 -4.00
CA PHE A 199 8.40 -16.24 -2.93
C PHE A 199 7.96 -17.59 -2.36
N ARG A 200 7.66 -18.58 -3.21
CA ARG A 200 7.30 -19.93 -2.73
C ARG A 200 8.45 -20.58 -1.96
N GLN A 201 9.66 -20.53 -2.49
CA GLN A 201 10.83 -21.17 -1.88
C GLN A 201 11.24 -20.55 -0.53
N GLN A 202 11.10 -19.23 -0.40
CA GLN A 202 11.55 -18.50 0.78
C GLN A 202 10.45 -18.34 1.83
N ILE A 203 9.18 -18.24 1.41
CA ILE A 203 8.05 -17.90 2.29
C ILE A 203 6.93 -18.91 2.15
N GLY A 204 6.26 -18.95 0.99
CA GLY A 204 4.96 -19.62 0.84
C GLY A 204 4.98 -21.11 1.20
N ASP A 205 5.89 -21.88 0.62
CA ASP A 205 6.01 -23.31 0.91
C ASP A 205 6.62 -23.56 2.30
N VAL A 206 7.48 -22.64 2.77
CA VAL A 206 8.16 -22.74 4.07
C VAL A 206 7.16 -22.70 5.22
N VAL A 207 6.20 -21.77 5.16
CA VAL A 207 5.18 -21.61 6.22
C VAL A 207 3.88 -22.38 5.94
N GLY A 208 3.76 -22.98 4.74
CA GLY A 208 2.64 -23.83 4.36
C GLY A 208 1.41 -23.08 3.81
N MET A 209 1.60 -21.93 3.16
CA MET A 209 0.54 -21.23 2.43
C MET A 209 0.00 -22.09 1.30
N ASP A 210 -1.28 -21.91 0.94
CA ASP A 210 -1.88 -22.53 -0.24
C ASP A 210 -1.06 -22.20 -1.51
N SER A 211 -0.99 -23.13 -2.47
CA SER A 211 -0.21 -22.95 -3.70
C SER A 211 -0.69 -21.79 -4.57
N GLU A 212 -1.95 -21.36 -4.41
CA GLU A 212 -2.53 -20.23 -5.13
C GLU A 212 -2.21 -18.87 -4.48
N ALA A 213 -1.62 -18.85 -3.27
CA ALA A 213 -1.09 -17.63 -2.67
C ALA A 213 0.16 -17.20 -3.43
N LEU A 214 0.03 -16.21 -4.30
CA LEU A 214 1.04 -15.78 -5.29
C LEU A 214 0.88 -14.30 -5.68
N TYR A 215 1.85 -13.75 -6.42
CA TYR A 215 1.71 -12.46 -7.10
C TYR A 215 1.04 -12.64 -8.46
N VAL A 216 0.22 -11.67 -8.86
CA VAL A 216 -0.41 -11.63 -10.17
C VAL A 216 0.67 -11.44 -11.24
N SER A 217 0.86 -12.49 -12.05
CA SER A 217 1.87 -12.70 -13.11
C SER A 217 3.16 -13.39 -12.68
N ASP A 218 3.59 -14.38 -13.48
CA ASP A 218 4.91 -15.03 -13.37
C ASP A 218 6.01 -14.29 -14.14
N THR A 219 5.65 -13.38 -15.06
CA THR A 219 6.64 -12.69 -15.90
C THR A 219 7.12 -11.41 -15.24
N ASN A 220 6.18 -10.50 -14.94
CA ASN A 220 6.46 -9.21 -14.34
C ASN A 220 5.43 -8.92 -13.22
N PRO A 221 5.53 -9.63 -12.09
CA PRO A 221 4.60 -9.43 -10.97
C PRO A 221 4.71 -8.03 -10.39
N PHE A 222 3.57 -7.44 -10.01
CA PHE A 222 3.54 -6.17 -9.29
C PHE A 222 4.01 -6.36 -7.84
N LEU A 223 5.32 -6.30 -7.59
CA LEU A 223 5.90 -6.66 -6.29
C LEU A 223 5.47 -5.80 -5.11
N ALA A 224 5.00 -4.59 -5.38
CA ALA A 224 4.57 -3.68 -4.33
C ALA A 224 3.08 -3.81 -4.00
N GLY A 225 2.28 -4.56 -4.78
CA GLY A 225 0.84 -4.64 -4.53
C GLY A 225 0.05 -5.77 -5.18
N GLY A 226 0.71 -6.65 -5.93
CA GLY A 226 0.08 -7.69 -6.74
C GLY A 226 -0.11 -9.02 -6.02
N GLY A 227 0.17 -9.12 -4.72
CA GLY A 227 -0.10 -10.34 -3.95
C GLY A 227 -1.60 -10.64 -3.90
N VAL A 228 -1.96 -11.89 -4.15
CA VAL A 228 -3.33 -12.41 -4.04
C VAL A 228 -3.29 -13.65 -3.17
N MET A 229 -3.96 -13.59 -2.03
CA MET A 229 -3.99 -14.68 -1.04
C MET A 229 -5.12 -14.48 -0.04
N THR A 230 -5.26 -15.42 0.89
CA THR A 230 -6.23 -15.33 1.97
C THR A 230 -5.63 -14.66 3.21
N ALA A 231 -6.48 -14.18 4.14
CA ALA A 231 -6.00 -13.70 5.43
C ALA A 231 -5.37 -14.84 6.25
N TYR A 232 -5.86 -16.07 6.07
CA TYR A 232 -5.27 -17.27 6.68
C TYR A 232 -3.84 -17.51 6.18
N ASP A 233 -3.58 -17.46 4.87
CA ASP A 233 -2.23 -17.61 4.32
C ASP A 233 -1.28 -16.57 4.90
N TYR A 234 -1.69 -15.30 4.92
CA TYR A 234 -0.87 -14.22 5.47
C TYR A 234 -0.63 -14.42 6.99
N SER A 235 -1.59 -15.00 7.71
CA SER A 235 -1.44 -15.30 9.14
C SER A 235 -0.34 -16.33 9.42
N LEU A 236 -0.09 -17.27 8.51
CA LEU A 236 1.00 -18.25 8.63
C LEU A 236 2.37 -17.55 8.57
N PHE A 237 2.51 -16.55 7.68
CA PHE A 237 3.70 -15.72 7.61
C PHE A 237 3.91 -14.92 8.91
N LEU A 238 2.88 -14.24 9.41
CA LEU A 238 2.97 -13.46 10.66
C LEU A 238 3.27 -14.36 11.86
N ARG A 239 2.62 -15.52 11.97
CA ARG A 239 2.88 -16.50 13.03
C ARG A 239 4.35 -16.95 13.00
N ALA A 240 4.87 -17.27 11.82
CA ALA A 240 6.26 -17.74 11.68
C ALA A 240 7.28 -16.67 12.08
N LEU A 241 7.03 -15.39 11.75
CA LEU A 241 7.86 -14.28 12.23
C LEU A 241 7.80 -14.12 13.75
N VAL A 242 6.60 -14.09 14.34
CA VAL A 242 6.42 -13.95 15.80
C VAL A 242 6.99 -15.14 16.57
N ALA A 243 6.92 -16.35 16.02
CA ALA A 243 7.50 -17.55 16.61
C ALA A 243 9.03 -17.62 16.47
N GLY A 244 9.63 -16.82 15.58
CA GLY A 244 11.05 -16.91 15.22
C GLY A 244 11.37 -18.12 14.34
N ASP A 245 10.37 -18.71 13.68
CA ASP A 245 10.51 -19.85 12.77
C ASP A 245 10.96 -19.41 11.35
N LEU A 246 10.81 -18.13 11.02
CA LEU A 246 11.12 -17.54 9.73
C LEU A 246 11.94 -16.27 9.90
N LEU A 247 12.99 -16.10 9.07
CA LEU A 247 13.90 -14.95 9.11
C LEU A 247 14.52 -14.70 10.50
N ALA A 248 14.88 -15.76 11.21
CA ALA A 248 15.31 -15.69 12.61
C ALA A 248 16.55 -14.81 12.85
N SER A 249 17.40 -14.61 11.83
CA SER A 249 18.59 -13.76 11.93
C SER A 249 18.39 -12.36 11.35
N SER A 250 17.39 -12.17 10.49
CA SER A 250 17.16 -10.91 9.79
C SER A 250 15.85 -10.19 10.14
N HIS A 251 14.94 -10.80 10.90
CA HIS A 251 13.66 -10.19 11.28
C HIS A 251 13.85 -8.84 11.98
N ASP A 252 14.75 -8.78 12.98
CA ASP A 252 15.08 -7.52 13.67
C ASP A 252 15.73 -6.50 12.72
N THR A 253 16.51 -6.98 11.73
CA THR A 253 17.14 -6.10 10.73
C THR A 253 16.08 -5.41 9.86
N MET A 254 14.99 -6.10 9.53
CA MET A 254 13.90 -5.54 8.75
C MET A 254 13.15 -4.42 9.49
N SER A 255 13.14 -4.44 10.82
CA SER A 255 12.43 -3.45 11.64
C SER A 255 13.29 -2.27 12.10
N ILE A 256 14.58 -2.21 11.71
CA ILE A 256 15.45 -1.05 11.96
C ILE A 256 14.94 0.18 11.21
N ASP A 257 14.99 1.34 11.86
CA ASP A 257 14.60 2.62 11.27
C ASP A 257 15.51 3.04 10.11
N ARG A 258 14.95 3.14 8.90
CA ARG A 258 15.67 3.59 7.70
C ARG A 258 15.25 4.98 7.24
N THR A 259 14.37 5.63 7.98
CA THR A 259 13.86 6.97 7.69
C THR A 259 14.15 7.97 8.80
N ALA A 260 14.83 7.55 9.87
CA ALA A 260 15.36 8.45 10.88
C ALA A 260 16.28 9.52 10.24
N ALA A 261 16.34 10.69 10.88
CA ALA A 261 17.23 11.78 10.45
C ALA A 261 18.67 11.28 10.26
N PRO A 262 19.36 11.65 9.17
CA PRO A 262 19.07 12.82 8.31
C PRO A 262 18.21 12.55 7.07
N VAL A 263 17.59 11.37 6.93
CA VAL A 263 16.74 11.07 5.75
C VAL A 263 15.53 12.00 5.71
N GLU A 264 15.31 12.68 4.58
CA GLU A 264 14.14 13.54 4.38
C GLU A 264 12.96 12.73 3.82
N ILE A 265 11.80 12.77 4.48
CA ILE A 265 10.57 12.14 4.01
C ILE A 265 9.91 13.06 2.98
N LEU A 266 10.12 12.77 1.69
CA LEU A 266 9.52 13.56 0.60
C LEU A 266 8.08 13.16 0.32
N TYR A 267 7.78 11.87 0.41
CA TYR A 267 6.43 11.35 0.23
C TYR A 267 6.19 10.11 1.07
N SER A 268 5.14 10.19 1.90
CA SER A 268 4.59 9.06 2.64
C SER A 268 3.06 9.06 2.53
N PRO A 269 2.41 7.93 2.18
CA PRO A 269 0.95 7.86 2.09
C PRO A 269 0.27 8.06 3.45
N VAL A 270 0.99 7.89 4.56
CA VAL A 270 0.45 8.01 5.92
C VAL A 270 0.70 9.38 6.56
N GLN A 271 1.51 10.24 5.93
CA GLN A 271 1.90 11.56 6.49
C GLN A 271 0.72 12.50 6.81
N SER A 272 -0.46 12.22 6.25
CA SER A 272 -1.64 13.06 6.47
C SER A 272 -2.36 12.79 7.79
N PHE A 273 -2.02 11.69 8.48
CA PHE A 273 -2.60 11.32 9.77
C PHE A 273 -1.58 10.83 10.80
N THR A 274 -0.36 10.46 10.38
CA THR A 274 0.70 10.01 11.29
C THR A 274 2.11 10.22 10.73
N GLU A 275 3.11 10.26 11.60
CA GLU A 275 4.53 10.31 11.25
C GLU A 275 5.18 8.94 11.47
N TRP A 276 4.69 7.91 10.78
CA TRP A 276 5.33 6.59 10.82
C TRP A 276 6.60 6.56 9.99
N HIS A 277 7.57 5.81 10.49
CA HIS A 277 8.85 5.58 9.84
C HIS A 277 8.83 4.26 9.05
N TYR A 278 9.90 3.97 8.32
CA TYR A 278 9.98 2.79 7.46
C TYR A 278 11.19 1.91 7.78
N GLY A 279 10.98 0.60 7.70
CA GLY A 279 12.03 -0.41 7.76
C GLY A 279 12.30 -0.98 6.37
N LEU A 280 12.52 -2.30 6.28
CA LEU A 280 12.64 -3.02 5.01
C LEU A 280 11.27 -3.59 4.61
N GLY A 281 10.56 -2.90 3.71
CA GLY A 281 9.24 -3.31 3.20
C GLY A 281 8.08 -3.22 4.20
N LEU A 282 8.29 -2.58 5.35
CA LEU A 282 7.30 -2.47 6.43
C LEU A 282 7.34 -1.09 7.10
N TRP A 283 6.19 -0.69 7.64
CA TRP A 283 6.04 0.50 8.46
C TRP A 283 6.48 0.22 9.89
N ARG A 284 7.12 1.21 10.51
CA ARG A 284 7.39 1.29 11.94
C ARG A 284 6.41 2.30 12.52
N GLU A 285 5.45 1.79 13.27
CA GLU A 285 4.38 2.64 13.77
C GLU A 285 4.78 3.38 15.05
N CYS A 286 4.29 4.61 15.16
CA CYS A 286 4.33 5.40 16.37
C CYS A 286 2.88 5.59 16.84
N PRO A 287 2.53 5.30 18.11
CA PRO A 287 1.15 5.42 18.60
C PRO A 287 0.57 6.84 18.60
N GLY A 288 1.39 7.86 18.38
CA GLY A 288 0.96 9.26 18.23
C GLY A 288 1.13 9.76 16.81
N THR A 289 0.58 10.93 16.52
CA THR A 289 0.65 11.54 15.18
C THR A 289 2.02 12.13 14.83
N THR A 290 2.94 12.19 15.79
CA THR A 290 4.29 12.74 15.62
C THR A 290 5.33 11.75 16.10
N TRP A 291 6.48 11.66 15.40
CA TRP A 291 7.57 10.81 15.83
C TRP A 291 8.20 11.35 17.13
N THR A 292 8.39 10.46 18.10
CA THR A 292 9.00 10.80 19.39
C THR A 292 10.06 9.76 19.74
N ALA A 293 10.99 10.10 20.64
CA ALA A 293 12.04 9.17 21.07
C ALA A 293 11.50 7.86 21.69
N SER A 294 10.25 7.83 22.17
CA SER A 294 9.60 6.59 22.63
C SER A 294 9.22 5.63 21.50
N CYS A 295 9.28 6.08 20.25
CA CYS A 295 9.03 5.29 19.04
C CYS A 295 10.33 4.74 18.41
N ASP A 296 11.50 5.13 18.93
CA ASP A 296 12.79 4.67 18.40
C ASP A 296 12.97 3.15 18.54
N GLU A 297 12.40 2.54 19.58
CA GLU A 297 12.24 1.09 19.70
C GLU A 297 10.91 0.68 19.05
N PRO A 298 10.91 -0.12 17.96
CA PRO A 298 9.69 -0.42 17.24
C PRO A 298 8.82 -1.32 18.12
N ARG A 299 7.68 -0.80 18.55
CA ARG A 299 6.66 -1.59 19.27
C ARG A 299 5.76 -2.32 18.30
N ILE A 300 5.43 -1.67 17.19
CA ILE A 300 4.48 -2.16 16.21
C ILE A 300 5.07 -1.98 14.81
N ILE A 301 4.99 -3.04 14.03
CA ILE A 301 5.33 -3.03 12.60
C ILE A 301 4.14 -3.51 11.79
N SER A 302 3.94 -2.93 10.61
CA SER A 302 2.79 -3.24 9.75
C SER A 302 3.08 -3.06 8.27
N SER A 303 2.16 -3.50 7.42
CA SER A 303 2.21 -3.23 6.00
C SER A 303 0.81 -3.17 5.43
N GLY A 304 0.16 -2.01 5.54
CA GLY A 304 -1.21 -1.83 5.08
C GLY A 304 -1.34 -1.77 3.56
N GLY A 305 -2.29 -2.53 3.02
CA GLY A 305 -2.72 -2.54 1.63
C GLY A 305 -4.10 -1.90 1.45
N GLY A 306 -4.14 -0.82 0.67
CA GLY A 306 -5.38 -0.20 0.20
C GLY A 306 -5.29 0.07 -1.29
N GLY A 307 -6.35 -0.27 -2.03
CA GLY A 307 -6.42 -0.05 -3.47
C GLY A 307 -7.70 0.65 -3.91
N SER A 308 -7.73 1.07 -5.18
CA SER A 308 -8.89 1.71 -5.81
C SER A 308 -10.12 0.80 -5.87
N THR A 309 -9.97 -0.50 -5.63
CA THR A 309 -11.06 -1.48 -5.53
C THR A 309 -11.80 -1.44 -4.18
N GLY A 310 -11.33 -0.62 -3.22
CA GLY A 310 -11.95 -0.53 -1.90
C GLY A 310 -11.48 -1.59 -0.90
N VAL A 311 -10.54 -2.47 -1.25
CA VAL A 311 -9.99 -3.46 -0.30
C VAL A 311 -9.18 -2.74 0.78
N GLY A 312 -9.35 -3.17 2.04
CA GLY A 312 -8.54 -2.79 3.18
C GLY A 312 -7.89 -4.02 3.80
N PHE A 313 -6.59 -4.23 3.58
CA PHE A 313 -5.85 -5.36 4.14
C PHE A 313 -4.73 -4.84 5.05
N PHE A 314 -4.87 -4.99 6.36
CA PHE A 314 -3.98 -4.40 7.34
C PHE A 314 -3.43 -5.44 8.33
N PRO A 315 -2.24 -6.01 8.03
CA PRO A 315 -1.50 -6.86 8.94
C PRO A 315 -0.57 -6.04 9.84
N TRP A 316 -0.44 -6.44 11.11
CA TRP A 316 0.56 -5.90 12.03
C TRP A 316 1.13 -6.96 12.96
N ILE A 317 2.31 -6.66 13.52
CA ILE A 317 2.90 -7.37 14.65
C ILE A 317 3.14 -6.34 15.76
N ASP A 318 2.69 -6.68 16.97
CA ASP A 318 3.11 -6.02 18.20
C ASP A 318 4.29 -6.80 18.79
N LEU A 319 5.49 -6.24 18.62
CA LEU A 319 6.76 -6.82 19.03
C LEU A 319 6.93 -6.81 20.56
N GLU A 320 6.30 -5.86 21.25
CA GLU A 320 6.39 -5.72 22.71
C GLU A 320 5.58 -6.83 23.41
N HIS A 321 4.40 -7.15 22.87
CA HIS A 321 3.47 -8.11 23.45
C HIS A 321 3.48 -9.49 22.76
N GLY A 322 4.21 -9.63 21.66
CA GLY A 322 4.43 -10.91 20.97
C GLY A 322 3.18 -11.48 20.31
N TYR A 323 2.36 -10.62 19.71
CA TYR A 323 1.17 -11.03 18.96
C TYR A 323 1.11 -10.37 17.58
N TRP A 324 0.30 -10.94 16.70
CA TRP A 324 0.03 -10.42 15.38
C TRP A 324 -1.48 -10.23 15.19
N GLY A 325 -1.85 -9.37 14.25
CA GLY A 325 -3.24 -9.22 13.84
C GLY A 325 -3.39 -8.90 12.37
N ILE A 326 -4.59 -9.14 11.85
CA ILE A 326 -5.00 -8.83 10.49
C ILE A 326 -6.42 -8.28 10.55
N VAL A 327 -6.64 -7.11 9.92
CA VAL A 327 -7.97 -6.69 9.48
C VAL A 327 -7.99 -6.83 7.96
N ALA A 328 -8.84 -7.69 7.42
CA ALA A 328 -9.00 -7.89 5.99
C ALA A 328 -10.43 -7.59 5.58
N GLN A 329 -10.60 -6.64 4.67
CA GLN A 329 -11.89 -6.12 4.23
C GLN A 329 -11.96 -6.12 2.71
N GLU A 330 -13.02 -6.67 2.15
CA GLU A 330 -13.23 -6.72 0.70
C GLU A 330 -13.59 -5.35 0.13
N GLU A 331 -14.32 -4.54 0.90
CA GLU A 331 -14.82 -3.21 0.52
C GLU A 331 -14.85 -2.24 1.71
N GLY A 332 -14.24 -1.05 1.62
CA GLY A 332 -14.23 -0.03 2.68
C GLY A 332 -12.89 0.72 2.86
N GLY A 333 -11.81 0.17 2.32
CA GLY A 333 -10.50 0.80 2.21
C GLY A 333 -9.60 0.62 3.43
N LEU A 334 -8.34 1.04 3.28
CA LEU A 334 -7.32 0.84 4.31
C LEU A 334 -7.53 1.68 5.57
N GLY A 335 -8.07 2.90 5.44
CA GLY A 335 -8.26 3.82 6.58
C GLY A 335 -9.07 3.21 7.74
N PRO A 336 -10.31 2.74 7.48
CA PRO A 336 -11.11 2.07 8.50
C PRO A 336 -10.47 0.80 9.07
N SER A 337 -9.68 0.08 8.27
CA SER A 337 -8.94 -1.10 8.74
C SER A 337 -7.84 -0.72 9.75
N ILE A 338 -7.13 0.39 9.51
CA ILE A 338 -6.14 0.94 10.45
C ILE A 338 -6.84 1.41 11.73
N GLU A 339 -7.93 2.18 11.61
CA GLU A 339 -8.66 2.73 12.75
C GLU A 339 -9.20 1.62 13.67
N LEU A 340 -9.79 0.56 13.09
CA LEU A 340 -10.22 -0.60 13.84
C LEU A 340 -9.04 -1.28 14.55
N ALA A 341 -7.93 -1.52 13.83
CA ALA A 341 -6.76 -2.16 14.40
C ALA A 341 -6.18 -1.36 15.57
N GLU A 342 -6.02 -0.05 15.42
CA GLU A 342 -5.57 0.84 16.51
C GLU A 342 -6.51 0.80 17.72
N GLY A 343 -7.83 0.77 17.47
CA GLY A 343 -8.86 0.71 18.51
C GLY A 343 -8.85 -0.59 19.33
N ILE A 344 -8.61 -1.74 18.68
CA ILE A 344 -8.65 -3.05 19.37
C ILE A 344 -7.33 -3.43 20.05
N ARG A 345 -6.18 -2.87 19.66
CA ARG A 345 -4.86 -3.21 20.24
C ARG A 345 -4.82 -3.25 21.77
N PRO A 346 -5.24 -2.22 22.52
CA PRO A 346 -5.22 -2.28 23.98
C PRO A 346 -6.12 -3.38 24.54
N LEU A 347 -7.27 -3.63 23.90
CA LEU A 347 -8.23 -4.67 24.29
C LEU A 347 -7.68 -6.08 24.03
N VAL A 348 -6.92 -6.24 22.93
CA VAL A 348 -6.23 -7.47 22.58
C VAL A 348 -5.15 -7.81 23.63
N ILE A 349 -4.39 -6.82 24.07
CA ILE A 349 -3.37 -7.01 25.12
C ILE A 349 -4.03 -7.52 26.41
N GLU A 350 -5.10 -6.86 26.87
CA GLU A 350 -5.86 -7.29 28.06
C GLU A 350 -6.41 -8.72 27.92
N ALA A 351 -6.95 -9.07 26.74
CA ALA A 351 -7.49 -10.40 26.46
C ALA A 351 -6.41 -11.49 26.49
N LEU A 352 -5.23 -11.21 25.92
CA LEU A 352 -4.10 -12.13 25.89
C LEU A 352 -3.52 -12.36 27.29
N GLU A 353 -3.42 -11.31 28.11
CA GLU A 353 -2.94 -11.41 29.50
C GLU A 353 -3.91 -12.22 30.37
N ALA A 354 -5.22 -12.03 30.20
CA ALA A 354 -6.25 -12.78 30.93
C ALA A 354 -6.24 -14.29 30.61
N GLY A 355 -5.86 -14.66 29.39
CA GLY A 355 -5.81 -16.05 28.93
C GLY A 355 -4.59 -16.86 29.40
N GLN A 356 -3.58 -16.24 30.03
CA GLN A 356 -2.38 -16.97 30.45
C GLN A 356 -2.62 -17.82 31.72
N PRO A 357 -2.16 -19.09 31.77
CA PRO A 357 -2.32 -19.97 32.94
C PRO A 357 -1.49 -19.46 34.13
N GLY A 358 -2.11 -18.61 34.94
CA GLY A 358 -1.50 -17.92 36.08
C GLY A 358 -2.16 -16.59 36.45
N GLY A 359 -2.96 -15.99 35.55
CA GLY A 359 -3.68 -14.72 35.78
C GLY A 359 -4.82 -14.79 36.80
N ALA A 360 -5.20 -16.01 37.23
CA ALA A 360 -6.18 -16.20 38.30
C ALA A 360 -5.53 -16.07 39.71
N GLY A 361 -5.31 -14.83 40.15
CA GLY A 361 -5.00 -14.49 41.55
C GLY A 361 -4.64 -13.01 41.67
N SER A 362 -5.44 -12.12 42.24
CA SER A 362 -6.21 -12.24 43.47
C SER A 362 -7.62 -11.69 43.34
N GLY A 363 -8.61 -12.49 43.76
CA GLY A 363 -9.91 -11.97 44.10
C GLY A 363 -9.81 -10.96 45.23
N GLU A 364 -9.90 -9.68 44.89
CA GLU A 364 -10.65 -8.73 45.69
C GLU A 364 -11.84 -8.31 44.85
N SER A 365 -13.04 -8.50 45.40
CA SER A 365 -14.27 -7.88 44.95
C SER A 365 -14.12 -6.36 45.04
N GLY A 366 -13.43 -5.77 44.07
CA GLY A 366 -13.36 -4.33 43.87
C GLY A 366 -14.72 -3.87 43.36
N GLN A 367 -15.45 -3.14 44.19
CA GLN A 367 -16.59 -2.35 43.72
C GLN A 367 -16.18 -1.62 42.45
N MET A 368 -16.95 -1.81 41.37
CA MET A 368 -16.98 -0.87 40.26
C MET A 368 -17.28 0.53 40.82
N LEU A 369 -16.22 1.30 41.08
CA LEU A 369 -16.32 2.70 41.43
C LEU A 369 -16.42 3.47 40.12
N PHE A 370 -17.63 3.49 39.55
CA PHE A 370 -18.08 4.63 38.75
C PHE A 370 -18.15 5.84 39.68
N ASN A 371 -17.04 6.57 39.84
CA ASN A 371 -17.05 7.89 40.46
C ASN A 371 -15.83 8.71 40.05
N GLY A 372 -15.91 9.28 38.87
CA GLY A 372 -15.08 10.37 38.39
C GLY A 372 -15.86 11.05 37.28
N GLY A 373 -16.46 12.21 37.59
CA GLY A 373 -17.40 12.88 36.71
C GLY A 373 -16.81 13.16 35.33
N PHE A 374 -17.57 12.80 34.30
CA PHE A 374 -17.43 13.41 32.99
C PHE A 374 -17.70 14.91 33.15
N GLU A 375 -16.66 15.71 33.35
CA GLU A 375 -16.74 17.14 33.09
C GLU A 375 -16.99 17.31 31.59
N THR A 376 -18.02 18.09 31.27
CA THR A 376 -18.63 18.29 29.96
C THR A 376 -17.75 19.08 28.98
N ALA A 377 -16.47 18.74 28.87
CA ALA A 377 -15.50 19.36 27.96
C ALA A 377 -14.99 18.41 26.86
N ASP A 378 -15.06 17.09 27.04
CA ASP A 378 -14.54 16.11 26.06
C ASP A 378 -15.60 15.48 25.12
N LEU A 379 -16.85 15.93 25.19
CA LEU A 379 -17.93 15.54 24.26
C LEU A 379 -18.20 16.57 23.15
N ALA A 380 -17.30 17.55 22.97
CA ALA A 380 -17.42 18.57 21.93
C ALA A 380 -16.76 18.19 20.58
N TRP A 381 -16.07 17.04 20.48
CA TRP A 381 -15.47 16.57 19.22
C TRP A 381 -16.39 15.61 18.44
N ALA A 382 -17.18 14.77 19.13
CA ALA A 382 -18.06 13.79 18.49
C ALA A 382 -19.44 14.35 18.04
N ALA A 383 -19.75 15.61 18.36
CA ALA A 383 -21.06 16.23 18.06
C ALA A 383 -21.04 17.26 16.91
N SER A 384 -19.89 17.50 16.26
CA SER A 384 -19.78 18.47 15.15
C SER A 384 -19.85 17.85 13.74
N ILE A 385 -20.10 16.54 13.60
CA ILE A 385 -20.14 15.86 12.30
C ILE A 385 -21.53 15.29 11.94
N GLY A 386 -22.55 15.54 12.77
CA GLY A 386 -23.90 15.02 12.57
C GLY A 386 -24.92 16.11 12.28
N GLN A 387 -24.85 16.76 11.10
CA GLN A 387 -26.03 17.26 10.35
C GLN A 387 -25.63 17.97 9.04
N ALA A 388 -25.56 17.20 7.95
CA ALA A 388 -25.84 17.67 6.60
C ALA A 388 -26.70 16.60 5.91
N PRO A 389 -27.67 16.98 5.06
CA PRO A 389 -28.78 16.11 4.69
C PRO A 389 -28.33 14.98 3.76
N SER A 390 -28.93 13.81 3.99
CA SER A 390 -28.91 12.64 3.13
C SER A 390 -29.09 12.98 1.65
N GLY A 391 -28.10 12.63 0.83
CA GLY A 391 -28.22 12.58 -0.63
C GLY A 391 -26.88 12.79 -1.34
N TYR A 392 -26.46 11.76 -2.09
CA TYR A 392 -25.37 11.73 -3.09
C TYR A 392 -23.91 11.58 -2.57
N PHE A 393 -23.37 10.38 -2.85
CA PHE A 393 -21.97 9.93 -3.07
C PHE A 393 -20.81 10.63 -2.35
N ASN A 394 -19.96 9.84 -1.66
CA ASN A 394 -18.64 10.27 -1.19
C ASN A 394 -17.54 9.30 -1.69
N ASN A 395 -16.74 9.78 -2.64
CA ASN A 395 -15.42 9.26 -2.99
C ASN A 395 -14.45 10.45 -2.89
N PRO A 396 -13.48 10.50 -1.95
CA PRO A 396 -12.65 11.69 -1.78
C PRO A 396 -11.42 11.64 -2.67
N ALA A 397 -11.44 12.37 -3.79
CA ALA A 397 -10.22 12.76 -4.50
C ALA A 397 -9.55 13.93 -3.76
N ARG A 398 -8.30 13.73 -3.27
CA ARG A 398 -7.46 14.81 -2.71
C ARG A 398 -6.53 15.39 -3.77
N VAL A 399 -6.47 16.73 -3.80
CA VAL A 399 -5.67 17.56 -4.69
C VAL A 399 -4.22 17.62 -4.19
N LEU A 400 -3.25 17.21 -5.03
CA LEU A 400 -1.82 17.45 -4.82
C LEU A 400 -1.41 18.73 -5.56
N GLY A 401 -0.69 19.62 -4.88
CA GLY A 401 -0.13 20.83 -5.49
C GLY A 401 1.02 20.50 -6.45
N GLY A 402 1.03 21.15 -7.61
CA GLY A 402 2.01 20.95 -8.70
C GLY A 402 1.32 20.67 -10.03
N ASP A 403 1.97 21.03 -11.14
CA ASP A 403 1.49 20.98 -12.54
C ASP A 403 1.25 19.54 -13.08
N GLN A 404 0.52 18.70 -12.35
CA GLN A 404 0.24 17.30 -12.69
C GLN A 404 -1.21 17.16 -13.21
N ALA A 405 -1.36 16.48 -14.35
CA ALA A 405 -2.64 16.14 -14.98
C ALA A 405 -3.25 14.86 -14.37
N PHE A 406 -4.58 14.70 -14.45
CA PHE A 406 -5.35 13.58 -13.89
C PHE A 406 -4.94 12.21 -14.46
N LEU A 407 -4.91 11.18 -13.61
CA LEU A 407 -4.82 9.77 -13.99
C LEU A 407 -6.09 9.04 -13.52
N PHE A 408 -6.85 8.48 -14.45
CA PHE A 408 -7.93 7.52 -14.18
C PHE A 408 -7.55 6.19 -14.86
N SER A 409 -7.71 5.06 -14.18
CA SER A 409 -7.52 3.72 -14.75
C SER A 409 -8.85 2.96 -14.72
N GLY A 410 -9.20 2.32 -15.84
CA GLY A 410 -10.39 1.49 -16.00
C GLY A 410 -10.07 0.22 -16.80
N PRO A 411 -10.86 -0.86 -16.66
CA PRO A 411 -10.50 -2.18 -17.15
C PRO A 411 -10.78 -2.35 -18.65
N GLY A 412 -9.71 -2.67 -19.39
CA GLY A 412 -9.65 -3.44 -20.63
C GLY A 412 -10.72 -3.26 -21.72
N GLN A 413 -10.28 -2.83 -22.92
CA GLN A 413 -10.43 -3.67 -24.11
C GLN A 413 -9.23 -3.54 -25.06
N SER A 414 -8.87 -4.70 -25.61
CA SER A 414 -7.83 -4.88 -26.60
C SER A 414 -8.14 -4.13 -27.90
N GLY A 415 -7.21 -3.25 -28.29
CA GLY A 415 -6.98 -2.91 -29.69
C GLY A 415 -7.51 -1.56 -30.14
N THR A 416 -6.71 -0.51 -29.96
CA THR A 416 -6.59 0.60 -30.92
C THR A 416 -5.20 1.22 -30.77
N THR A 417 -4.63 1.59 -31.92
CA THR A 417 -3.24 2.02 -32.11
C THR A 417 -2.93 3.35 -31.43
N THR A 418 -1.78 3.40 -30.76
CA THR A 418 -1.05 4.59 -30.32
C THR A 418 -0.82 5.59 -31.46
N GLU A 419 -1.48 6.75 -31.44
CA GLU A 419 -1.00 7.97 -32.11
C GLU A 419 -1.18 9.20 -31.20
N SER A 420 -0.03 9.78 -30.83
CA SER A 420 0.24 11.15 -30.35
C SER A 420 -0.84 11.88 -29.52
N ILE A 421 -0.64 11.94 -28.20
CA ILE A 421 -1.18 13.03 -27.36
C ILE A 421 -0.01 13.98 -27.08
N THR A 422 0.02 15.11 -27.79
CA THR A 422 1.00 16.19 -27.60
C THR A 422 0.36 17.24 -26.70
N GLN A 423 1.02 17.63 -25.61
CA GLN A 423 0.54 18.63 -24.64
C GLN A 423 0.34 20.01 -25.30
N SER A 424 -0.75 20.71 -24.99
CA SER A 424 -0.96 22.14 -25.28
C SER A 424 -1.85 22.75 -24.20
N ILE A 425 -1.44 23.91 -23.66
CA ILE A 425 -2.08 24.65 -22.56
C ILE A 425 -2.49 26.03 -23.08
N ALA A 426 -3.72 26.48 -22.80
CA ALA A 426 -4.21 27.82 -23.17
C ALA A 426 -4.23 28.76 -21.95
N VAL A 427 -3.45 29.84 -21.99
CA VAL A 427 -3.32 30.83 -20.90
C VAL A 427 -4.11 32.11 -21.24
N VAL A 428 -4.99 32.57 -20.33
CA VAL A 428 -5.73 33.84 -20.48
C VAL A 428 -5.26 34.86 -19.45
N ASN A 429 -4.90 36.07 -19.92
CA ASN A 429 -4.45 37.16 -19.06
C ASN A 429 -5.50 38.29 -18.92
N GLY A 430 -6.04 38.54 -17.72
CA GLY A 430 -6.83 39.75 -17.38
C GLY A 430 -7.85 39.61 -16.22
N ALA A 431 -8.08 40.70 -15.48
CA ALA A 431 -8.99 40.76 -14.32
C ALA A 431 -10.48 40.59 -14.71
N ILE A 432 -11.21 39.79 -13.91
CA ILE A 432 -12.61 39.41 -14.16
C ILE A 432 -13.57 40.39 -13.45
N GLY A 433 -14.57 40.88 -14.18
CA GLY A 433 -15.68 41.69 -13.67
C GLY A 433 -16.94 41.46 -14.51
N ASP A 434 -18.09 41.99 -14.06
CA ASP A 434 -19.42 41.80 -14.63
C ASP A 434 -19.49 42.20 -16.13
N GLY A 435 -19.24 41.25 -17.03
CA GLY A 435 -19.26 41.53 -18.47
C GLY A 435 -18.73 40.42 -19.39
N TYR A 436 -18.11 39.36 -18.87
CA TYR A 436 -17.62 38.26 -19.71
C TYR A 436 -18.75 37.30 -20.10
N ARG A 437 -18.84 36.97 -21.38
CA ARG A 437 -19.67 35.87 -21.90
C ARG A 437 -18.79 34.90 -22.67
N LEU A 438 -18.83 33.63 -22.29
CA LEU A 438 -18.04 32.55 -22.87
C LEU A 438 -18.82 31.95 -24.05
N ASP A 439 -18.33 32.10 -25.28
CA ASP A 439 -18.92 31.46 -26.46
C ASP A 439 -18.03 30.28 -26.88
N ALA A 440 -18.46 29.08 -26.53
CA ALA A 440 -17.86 27.83 -27.00
C ALA A 440 -18.87 27.07 -27.86
N HIS A 441 -18.51 26.78 -29.10
CA HIS A 441 -19.36 26.00 -30.01
C HIS A 441 -19.04 24.52 -29.88
N TRP A 442 -19.94 23.76 -29.25
CA TRP A 442 -19.90 22.30 -29.25
C TRP A 442 -20.82 21.73 -30.32
N GLY A 443 -20.28 20.89 -31.19
CA GLY A 443 -21.04 19.95 -32.00
C GLY A 443 -21.24 18.66 -31.22
N GLY A 444 -22.34 18.55 -30.48
CA GLY A 444 -22.96 17.31 -29.97
C GLY A 444 -22.04 16.17 -29.54
N LEU A 445 -21.43 16.28 -28.35
CA LEU A 445 -20.91 15.13 -27.61
C LEU A 445 -22.09 14.33 -27.03
N ASN A 446 -22.12 13.04 -27.32
CA ASN A 446 -23.13 12.11 -26.84
C ASN A 446 -22.40 11.11 -25.93
N LEU A 447 -22.38 11.39 -24.62
CA LEU A 447 -21.76 10.52 -23.63
C LEU A 447 -22.69 9.34 -23.33
N GLY A 448 -22.10 8.16 -23.10
CA GLY A 448 -22.79 6.94 -22.69
C GLY A 448 -23.56 7.06 -21.36
N GLU A 449 -24.14 5.96 -20.87
CA GLU A 449 -25.03 6.00 -19.69
C GLU A 449 -24.30 6.39 -18.39
N ASP A 450 -22.98 6.20 -18.34
CA ASP A 450 -22.16 6.42 -17.14
C ASP A 450 -21.03 7.47 -17.32
N GLY A 451 -21.05 8.32 -18.35
CA GLY A 451 -19.95 9.26 -18.64
C GLY A 451 -19.68 10.35 -17.58
N PHE A 452 -18.41 10.70 -17.37
CA PHE A 452 -17.96 11.74 -16.43
C PHE A 452 -17.27 12.91 -17.17
N ILE A 453 -17.58 14.14 -16.76
CA ILE A 453 -16.85 15.34 -17.21
C ILE A 453 -16.18 15.99 -15.99
N GLY A 454 -14.87 16.21 -16.10
CA GLY A 454 -14.05 16.86 -15.07
C GLY A 454 -13.45 18.17 -15.57
N MET A 455 -13.73 19.26 -14.86
CA MET A 455 -13.18 20.57 -15.16
C MET A 455 -12.25 21.01 -14.04
N ARG A 456 -11.04 21.48 -14.40
CA ARG A 456 -10.10 22.12 -13.48
C ARG A 456 -9.96 23.59 -13.84
N ILE A 457 -10.25 24.46 -12.87
CA ILE A 457 -10.10 25.90 -12.98
C ILE A 457 -8.93 26.30 -12.09
N ILE A 458 -7.95 26.99 -12.67
CA ILE A 458 -6.75 27.49 -12.01
C ILE A 458 -6.83 29.02 -12.00
N LEU A 459 -6.97 29.60 -10.80
CA LEU A 459 -6.99 31.05 -10.61
C LEU A 459 -5.60 31.53 -10.21
N LYS A 460 -5.05 32.49 -10.96
CA LYS A 460 -3.69 33.01 -10.79
C LYS A 460 -3.70 34.49 -10.42
N ASN A 461 -2.80 34.89 -9.52
CA ASN A 461 -2.55 36.28 -9.15
C ASN A 461 -1.06 36.56 -9.35
N GLY A 462 -0.68 37.05 -10.53
CA GLY A 462 0.72 37.03 -10.98
C GLY A 462 1.18 35.61 -11.32
N ASP A 463 2.43 35.26 -10.96
CA ASP A 463 3.02 33.93 -11.22
C ASP A 463 2.64 32.88 -10.15
N GLU A 464 1.93 33.27 -9.09
CA GLU A 464 1.46 32.36 -8.05
C GLU A 464 0.06 31.83 -8.37
N SER A 465 -0.10 30.51 -8.28
CA SER A 465 -1.39 29.83 -8.34
C SER A 465 -2.07 30.01 -6.98
N VAL A 466 -3.17 30.75 -6.93
CA VAL A 466 -3.78 31.16 -5.66
C VAL A 466 -4.98 30.30 -5.30
N ASP A 467 -5.67 29.71 -6.29
CA ASP A 467 -6.77 28.78 -6.03
C ASP A 467 -6.96 27.75 -7.15
N VAL A 468 -7.30 26.52 -6.77
CA VAL A 468 -7.57 25.41 -7.71
C VAL A 468 -8.92 24.82 -7.36
N GLN A 469 -9.92 25.11 -8.19
CA GLN A 469 -11.24 24.46 -8.09
C GLN A 469 -11.38 23.37 -9.13
N THR A 470 -11.92 22.22 -8.69
CA THR A 470 -12.26 21.10 -9.56
C THR A 470 -13.76 20.87 -9.49
N CYS A 471 -14.44 20.99 -10.63
CA CYS A 471 -15.88 20.74 -10.72
C CYS A 471 -16.06 19.39 -11.46
N LEU A 472 -16.69 18.42 -10.80
CA LEU A 472 -17.02 17.11 -11.36
C LEU A 472 -18.53 17.04 -11.57
N TYR A 473 -18.95 16.73 -12.80
CA TYR A 473 -20.37 16.56 -13.12
C TYR A 473 -20.64 15.11 -13.52
N ASN A 474 -21.57 14.48 -12.82
CA ASN A 474 -22.13 13.18 -13.18
C ASN A 474 -23.44 13.43 -13.95
N GLY A 475 -23.46 13.11 -15.23
CA GLY A 475 -24.61 13.36 -16.09
C GLY A 475 -25.31 12.05 -16.49
N SER A 476 -26.38 11.67 -15.79
CA SER A 476 -27.29 10.65 -16.31
C SER A 476 -28.12 11.26 -17.47
N ARG A 477 -27.87 10.83 -18.71
CA ARG A 477 -28.55 11.24 -19.97
C ARG A 477 -29.07 12.69 -20.02
N GLY A 478 -28.28 13.57 -20.60
CA GLY A 478 -28.75 14.90 -21.00
C GLY A 478 -27.61 15.78 -21.45
N SER A 479 -27.86 16.60 -22.47
CA SER A 479 -26.91 17.61 -22.95
C SER A 479 -26.39 18.46 -21.79
N PHE A 480 -25.07 18.51 -21.64
CA PHE A 480 -24.39 19.41 -20.71
C PHE A 480 -24.69 20.87 -21.10
N GLU A 481 -25.32 21.64 -20.20
CA GLU A 481 -25.64 23.05 -20.44
C GLU A 481 -24.59 23.98 -19.81
N TRP A 482 -24.13 24.96 -20.59
CA TRP A 482 -23.05 25.89 -20.22
C TRP A 482 -23.32 26.73 -18.97
N THR A 483 -24.58 26.87 -18.54
CA THR A 483 -24.95 27.60 -17.33
C THR A 483 -24.37 26.98 -16.06
N ASP A 484 -24.11 25.67 -16.06
CA ASP A 484 -23.58 24.95 -14.90
C ASP A 484 -22.07 25.22 -14.73
N VAL A 485 -21.35 25.39 -15.84
CA VAL A 485 -19.94 25.82 -15.85
C VAL A 485 -19.79 27.26 -15.37
N GLN A 486 -20.70 28.13 -15.80
CA GLN A 486 -20.65 29.55 -15.49
C GLN A 486 -20.85 29.82 -13.99
N SER A 487 -21.72 29.05 -13.33
CA SER A 487 -21.91 29.12 -11.87
C SER A 487 -20.67 28.68 -11.10
N CYS A 488 -19.98 27.61 -11.52
CA CYS A 488 -18.76 27.14 -10.85
C CYS A 488 -17.63 28.18 -10.96
N ILE A 489 -17.44 28.78 -12.14
CA ILE A 489 -16.43 29.83 -12.36
C ILE A 489 -16.75 31.09 -11.53
N LEU A 490 -18.03 31.47 -11.42
CA LEU A 490 -18.45 32.66 -10.67
C LEU A 490 -18.33 32.49 -9.15
N GLU A 491 -18.53 31.29 -8.61
CA GLU A 491 -18.26 30.98 -7.20
C GLU A 491 -16.75 30.99 -6.90
N ALA A 492 -15.94 30.44 -7.81
CA ALA A 492 -14.47 30.44 -7.72
C ALA A 492 -13.90 31.87 -7.70
N ALA A 493 -14.45 32.77 -8.52
CA ALA A 493 -13.89 34.09 -8.79
C ALA A 493 -14.36 35.20 -7.82
N THR A 494 -14.76 34.87 -6.59
CA THR A 494 -15.25 35.88 -5.61
C THR A 494 -14.15 36.76 -4.99
N GLY A 495 -12.89 36.61 -5.44
CA GLY A 495 -11.74 37.44 -5.07
C GLY A 495 -11.16 38.26 -6.24
N ALA A 496 -10.33 39.26 -5.93
CA ALA A 496 -9.60 40.03 -6.94
C ALA A 496 -8.42 39.21 -7.49
N HIS A 497 -8.61 38.59 -8.65
CA HIS A 497 -7.59 37.79 -9.35
C HIS A 497 -7.25 38.38 -10.72
N ASP A 498 -5.97 38.42 -11.06
CA ASP A 498 -5.45 39.03 -12.29
C ASP A 498 -5.61 38.16 -13.55
N THR A 499 -5.68 36.82 -13.41
CA THR A 499 -5.71 35.88 -14.55
C THR A 499 -6.41 34.56 -14.18
N VAL A 500 -7.12 33.94 -15.13
CA VAL A 500 -7.83 32.67 -14.93
C VAL A 500 -7.54 31.71 -16.08
N GLU A 501 -7.08 30.51 -15.72
CA GLU A 501 -6.74 29.44 -16.63
C GLU A 501 -7.70 28.27 -16.41
N VAL A 502 -8.29 27.73 -17.48
CA VAL A 502 -9.31 26.68 -17.40
C VAL A 502 -8.87 25.49 -18.24
N ILE A 503 -8.84 24.31 -17.63
CA ILE A 503 -8.50 23.04 -18.26
C ILE A 503 -9.72 22.12 -18.17
N LEU A 504 -10.16 21.61 -19.32
CA LEU A 504 -11.32 20.73 -19.45
C LEU A 504 -10.88 19.33 -19.90
N GLY A 505 -11.39 18.29 -19.24
CA GLY A 505 -11.24 16.90 -19.66
C GLY A 505 -12.53 16.11 -19.48
N TRP A 506 -12.74 15.06 -20.27
CA TRP A 506 -13.85 14.14 -20.07
C TRP A 506 -13.43 12.68 -20.26
N LEU A 507 -14.16 11.81 -19.58
CA LEU A 507 -14.01 10.37 -19.60
C LEU A 507 -15.35 9.73 -19.92
N ASP A 508 -15.41 9.02 -21.05
CA ASP A 508 -16.53 8.13 -21.34
C ASP A 508 -16.15 6.72 -20.85
N VAL A 509 -16.76 6.29 -19.75
CA VAL A 509 -16.47 4.99 -19.11
C VAL A 509 -16.99 3.79 -19.92
N ASP A 510 -17.98 3.99 -20.78
CA ASP A 510 -18.51 2.91 -21.64
C ASP A 510 -17.54 2.59 -22.78
N THR A 511 -16.81 3.60 -23.27
CA THR A 511 -15.91 3.47 -24.42
C THR A 511 -14.42 3.54 -24.07
N GLY A 512 -14.08 3.89 -22.83
CA GLY A 512 -12.71 4.11 -22.39
C GLY A 512 -12.02 5.30 -23.08
N PHE A 513 -12.78 6.18 -23.72
CA PHE A 513 -12.25 7.28 -24.51
C PHE A 513 -11.94 8.49 -23.61
N ILE A 514 -10.69 8.95 -23.66
CA ILE A 514 -10.22 10.16 -22.97
C ILE A 514 -10.02 11.24 -24.02
N GLY A 515 -10.75 12.34 -23.89
CA GLY A 515 -10.61 13.51 -24.76
C GLY A 515 -10.19 14.74 -23.98
N LEU A 516 -9.33 15.55 -24.59
CA LEU A 516 -9.02 16.93 -24.21
C LEU A 516 -9.43 17.79 -25.41
N ASP A 517 -10.32 18.77 -25.23
CA ASP A 517 -10.69 19.69 -26.32
C ASP A 517 -9.96 21.03 -26.14
N ASP A 518 -9.56 21.59 -27.27
CA ASP A 518 -8.72 22.78 -27.36
C ASP A 518 -9.63 24.00 -27.59
N THR A 519 -10.26 24.51 -26.53
CA THR A 519 -11.08 25.71 -26.65
C THR A 519 -10.24 26.97 -26.46
N SER A 520 -9.91 27.65 -27.55
CA SER A 520 -9.27 28.98 -27.51
C SER A 520 -10.31 30.07 -27.20
N LEU A 521 -10.12 30.83 -26.12
CA LEU A 521 -10.94 31.99 -25.76
C LEU A 521 -10.40 33.25 -26.45
N THR A 522 -11.24 33.95 -27.21
CA THR A 522 -10.91 35.27 -27.80
C THR A 522 -11.70 36.41 -27.16
N ARG A 523 -10.98 37.48 -26.80
CA ARG A 523 -11.51 38.75 -26.28
C ARG A 523 -12.27 39.53 -27.37
N GLN A 524 -13.47 40.04 -27.07
CA GLN A 524 -14.05 41.20 -27.77
C GLN A 524 -14.19 42.37 -26.82
#